data_AF-A0A5M8RXU0-F1
#
_entry.id   AF-A0A5M8RXU0-F1
#
_cell.length_a   1.000
_cell.length_b   1.000
_cell.length_c   1.000
_cell.angle_alpha   90.00
_cell.angle_beta   90.00
_cell.angle_gamma   90.00
#
_symmetry.space_group_name_H-M   'P 1'
#
loop_
_entity.id
_entity.type
_entity.pdbx_description
1 polymer ?
#
loop_
_entity_poly.entity_id
_entity_poly.type
_entity_poly.pdbx_seq_one_letter_code
_entity_poly.pdbx_strand_id
1 'polypeptide(L)' 'MSVIIMVLLILCAVFTAGSFYYLRLLGYSASYPPKRVLKQKALFCTGSAGLVLLLLFFIQLLI' A
#
# COMPACT_ATOMS: atom_id res chain seq x y z
N MET A 1 -19.83 -11.79 -0.86
CA MET A 1 -18.40 -12.14 -0.79
C MET A 1 -17.59 -11.57 -1.96
N SER A 2 -18.00 -11.76 -3.22
CA SER A 2 -17.29 -11.25 -4.40
C SER A 2 -17.06 -9.74 -4.42
N VAL A 3 -18.09 -8.93 -4.12
CA VAL A 3 -17.96 -7.46 -4.09
C VAL A 3 -16.95 -6.98 -3.04
N ILE A 4 -16.93 -7.63 -1.86
CA ILE A 4 -16.00 -7.29 -0.77
C ILE A 4 -14.56 -7.58 -1.21
N ILE A 5 -14.32 -8.75 -1.82
CA ILE A 5 -13.01 -9.14 -2.35
C ILE A 5 -12.55 -8.15 -3.44
N MET A 6 -13.45 -7.73 -4.33
CA MET A 6 -13.14 -6.74 -5.38
C MET A 6 -12.73 -5.38 -4.79
N VAL A 7 -13.45 -4.89 -3.79
CA VAL A 7 -13.11 -3.62 -3.12
C VAL A 7 -11.75 -3.72 -2.43
N LEU A 8 -11.48 -4.82 -1.73
CA LEU A 8 -10.19 -5.06 -1.07
C LEU A 8 -9.04 -5.14 -2.09
N LEU A 9 -9.25 -5.77 -3.24
CA LEU A 9 -8.26 -5.82 -4.32
C LEU A 9 -7.96 -4.44 -4.89
N ILE A 10 -8.98 -3.62 -5.15
CA ILE A 10 -8.79 -2.23 -5.62
C ILE A 10 -8.01 -1.43 -4.58
N LEU A 11 -8.38 -1.56 -3.30
CA LEU A 11 -7.70 -0.89 -2.20
C LEU A 11 -6.24 -1.31 -2.10
N CYS A 12 -5.96 -2.61 -2.23
CA CYS A 12 -4.60 -3.14 -2.26
C CYS A 12 -3.78 -2.58 -3.45
N ALA A 13 -4.39 -2.49 -4.62
CA ALA A 13 -3.76 -1.93 -5.81
C ALA A 13 -3.40 -0.44 -5.61
N VAL A 14 -4.29 0.35 -5.03
CA VAL A 14 -4.06 1.77 -4.71
C VAL A 14 -2.92 1.94 -3.70
N PHE A 15 -2.90 1.15 -2.63
CA PHE A 15 -1.81 1.23 -1.63
C PHE A 15 -0.46 0.79 -2.19
N THR A 16 -0.46 -0.22 -3.08
CA THR A 16 0.74 -0.67 -3.78
C THR A 16 1.24 0.41 -4.74
N ALA A 17 0.37 1.00 -5.55
CA ALA A 17 0.73 2.11 -6.43
C ALA A 17 1.27 3.32 -5.64
N GLY A 18 0.63 3.64 -4.50
CA GLY A 18 1.08 4.70 -3.59
C GLY A 18 2.47 4.43 -3.01
N SER A 19 2.79 3.19 -2.62
CA SER A 19 4.11 2.86 -2.10
C SER A 19 5.20 3.01 -3.18
N PHE A 20 4.95 2.54 -4.41
CA PHE A 20 5.85 2.75 -5.54
C PHE A 20 6.05 4.23 -5.88
N TYR A 21 4.98 5.03 -5.79
CA TYR A 21 5.07 6.47 -6.00
C TYR A 21 6.03 7.13 -5.00
N TYR A 22 5.89 6.87 -3.70
CA TYR A 22 6.77 7.44 -2.69
C TYR A 22 8.20 6.90 -2.75
N LEU A 23 8.39 5.63 -3.13
CA LEU A 23 9.72 5.05 -3.40
C LEU A 23 10.41 5.71 -4.59
N ARG A 24 9.67 5.96 -5.67
CA ARG A 24 10.22 6.69 -6.82
C ARG A 24 10.58 8.12 -6.43
N LEU A 25 9.70 8.80 -5.69
CA LEU A 25 9.94 10.16 -5.22
C LEU A 25 11.16 10.28 -4.29
N LEU A 26 11.49 9.23 -3.53
CA LEU A 26 12.72 9.15 -2.74
C LEU A 26 14.00 9.21 -3.58
N GLY A 27 13.96 8.67 -4.81
CA GLY A 27 15.09 8.70 -5.74
C GLY A 27 15.34 10.08 -6.35
N TYR A 28 14.29 10.90 -6.51
CA TYR A 28 14.37 12.22 -7.13
C TYR A 28 14.44 13.40 -6.14
N SER A 29 14.19 13.17 -4.85
CA SER A 29 14.15 14.26 -3.86
C SER A 29 15.55 14.75 -3.47
N ALA A 30 15.90 15.96 -3.93
CA ALA A 30 17.19 16.62 -3.65
C ALA A 30 17.24 17.33 -2.29
N SER A 31 16.21 18.12 -1.93
CA SER A 31 16.14 18.85 -0.64
C SER A 31 14.77 18.85 0.03
N TYR A 32 13.66 18.83 -0.72
CA TYR A 32 12.30 18.75 -0.17
C TYR A 32 11.40 17.91 -1.09
N PRO A 33 10.47 17.10 -0.56
CA PRO A 33 10.21 16.85 0.87
C PRO A 33 11.28 15.98 1.54
N PRO A 34 11.44 16.11 2.88
CA PRO A 34 12.46 15.38 3.63
C PRO A 34 12.33 13.86 3.46
N LYS A 35 13.45 13.20 3.13
CA LYS A 35 13.49 11.76 2.82
C LYS A 35 12.88 10.87 3.91
N ARG A 36 12.95 11.28 5.17
CA ARG A 36 12.34 10.56 6.31
C ARG A 36 10.80 10.49 6.19
N VAL A 37 10.17 11.60 5.83
CA VAL A 37 8.70 11.68 5.67
C VAL A 37 8.24 10.84 4.47
N LEU A 38 8.99 10.86 3.37
CA LEU A 38 8.71 10.02 2.21
C LEU A 38 8.84 8.53 2.55
N LYS A 39 9.87 8.13 3.31
CA LYS A 39 10.02 6.74 3.80
C LYS A 39 8.88 6.33 4.72
N GLN A 40 8.46 7.18 5.65
CA GLN A 40 7.31 6.90 6.52
C GLN A 40 6.02 6.71 5.72
N LYS A 41 5.76 7.56 4.72
CA LYS A 41 4.59 7.43 3.83
C LYS A 41 4.65 6.16 2.99
N ALA A 42 5.82 5.83 2.43
CA ALA A 42 6.02 4.58 1.70
C ALA A 42 5.77 3.36 2.61
N LEU A 43 6.32 3.36 3.81
CA LEU A 43 6.13 2.30 4.80
C LEU A 43 4.67 2.15 5.24
N PHE A 44 3.96 3.27 5.40
CA PHE A 44 2.53 3.26 5.70
C PHE A 44 1.72 2.64 4.56
N CYS A 45 2.00 3.03 3.31
CA CYS A 45 1.37 2.44 2.13
C CYS A 45 1.68 0.95 1.98
N THR A 46 2.92 0.51 2.22
CA THR A 46 3.26 -0.92 2.18
C THR A 46 2.61 -1.70 3.32
N GLY A 47 2.59 -1.13 4.53
CA GLY A 47 1.98 -1.78 5.69
C GLY A 47 0.48 -1.95 5.53
N SER A 48 -0.21 -0.92 5.03
CA SER A 48 -1.64 -0.99 4.71
C SER A 48 -1.95 -1.98 3.59
N ALA A 49 -1.15 -2.03 2.52
CA ALA A 49 -1.29 -3.06 1.49
C ALA A 49 -1.12 -4.47 2.07
N GLY A 50 -0.13 -4.67 2.94
CA GLY A 50 0.11 -5.94 3.64
C GLY A 50 -1.07 -6.36 4.52
N LEU A 51 -1.65 -5.44 5.29
CA LEU A 51 -2.83 -5.70 6.10
C LEU A 51 -4.06 -6.07 5.25
N VAL A 52 -4.26 -5.41 4.11
CA VAL A 52 -5.35 -5.72 3.18
C VAL A 52 -5.17 -7.11 2.57
N LEU A 53 -3.95 -7.50 2.20
CA LEU A 53 -3.64 -8.86 1.73
C LEU A 53 -3.86 -9.91 2.80
N LEU A 54 -3.48 -9.63 4.05
CA LEU A 54 -3.67 -10.52 5.18
C LEU A 54 -5.17 -10.73 5.45
N LEU A 55 -5.97 -9.66 5.36
CA LEU A 55 -7.41 -9.72 5.48
C LEU A 55 -8.06 -10.51 4.33
N LEU A 56 -7.60 -10.30 3.08
CA LEU A 56 -8.01 -11.12 1.94
C LEU A 56 -7.69 -12.60 2.14
N PHE A 57 -6.51 -12.93 2.67
CA PHE A 57 -6.11 -14.31 2.97
C PHE A 57 -7.06 -14.96 3.98
N PHE A 58 -7.41 -14.26 5.06
CA PHE A 58 -8.39 -14.79 6.03
C PHE A 58 -9.78 -14.99 5.45
N ILE A 59 -10.26 -14.05 4.61
CA ILE A 59 -11.55 -14.21 3.92
C ILE A 59 -11.53 -15.45 3.02
N GLN A 60 -10.44 -15.67 2.29
CA GLN A 60 -10.27 -16.81 1.41
C GLN A 60 -10.14 -18.13 2.18
N LEU A 61 -9.55 -18.12 3.37
CA LEU A 61 -9.43 -19.30 4.24
C LEU A 61 -10.77 -19.71 4.86
N LEU A 62 -11.65 -18.74 5.11
CA LEU A 62 -12.94 -18.95 5.77
C LEU A 62 -14.04 -19.46 4.82
N ILE A 63 -13.90 -19.20 3.51
CA ILE A 63 -14.83 -19.60 2.44
C ILE A 63 -14.40 -20.95 1.86
#